data_AF-A0AAD7KW92-F1
#
_entry.id   AF-A0AAD7KW92-F1
#
_cell.length_a   1.000
_cell.length_b   1.000
_cell.length_c   1.000
_cell.angle_alpha   90.00
_cell.angle_beta   90.00
_cell.angle_gamma   90.00
#
_symmetry.space_group_name_H-M   'P 1'
#
loop_
_entity.id
_entity.type
_entity.pdbx_description
1 polymer ?
#
loop_
_entity_poly.entity_id
_entity_poly.type
_entity_poly.pdbx_seq_one_letter_code
_entity_poly.pdbx_strand_id
1 'polypeptide(L)'
;MWTPVLLEVGEHPLGVLPHQIRGSLSQFSQMTLVGHSSNSCTACCHTVVSEYRNRGMEFILQAINHPTYLEDLTGLTELMKSATLFTLDWDNEIGDDDDDCVEI
;
A
#
# COMPACT_ATOMS: atom_id res chain seq x y z
N MET A 1 3.22 -6.96 -2.33
CA MET A 1 3.80 -8.29 -2.04
C MET A 1 4.79 -8.10 -0.88
N TRP A 2 4.39 -8.45 0.35
CA TRP A 2 5.26 -8.33 1.52
C TRP A 2 6.08 -9.61 1.63
N THR A 3 7.34 -9.60 1.21
CA THR A 3 8.21 -10.76 1.34
C THR A 3 8.70 -10.85 2.79
N PRO A 4 8.46 -11.97 3.49
CA PRO A 4 9.12 -12.24 4.76
C PRO A 4 10.62 -12.33 4.49
N VAL A 5 11.41 -11.51 5.18
CA VAL A 5 12.86 -11.60 5.09
C VAL A 5 13.32 -12.61 6.14
N LEU A 6 13.91 -13.72 5.70
CA LEU A 6 14.82 -14.48 6.55
C LEU A 6 16.04 -13.58 6.74
N LEU A 7 16.04 -12.81 7.82
CA LEU A 7 17.09 -11.85 8.14
C LEU A 7 18.43 -12.58 8.19
N GLU A 8 19.30 -12.28 7.24
CA GLU A 8 20.73 -12.54 7.41
C GLU A 8 21.15 -11.83 8.70
N VAL A 9 21.79 -12.58 9.59
CA VAL A 9 22.31 -12.08 10.86
C VAL A 9 23.36 -11.04 10.53
N GLY A 10 22.96 -9.77 10.47
CA GLY A 10 23.89 -8.67 10.33
C GLY A 10 24.87 -8.71 11.50
N GLU A 11 26.17 -8.62 11.20
CA GLU A 11 27.28 -8.58 12.17
C GLU A 11 27.31 -7.27 12.98
N HIS A 12 26.16 -6.71 13.33
CA HIS A 12 26.09 -5.54 14.19
C HIS A 12 26.01 -6.01 15.66
N PRO A 13 26.82 -5.44 16.59
CA PRO A 13 26.83 -5.87 18.00
C PRO A 13 25.48 -5.82 18.71
N LEU A 14 24.55 -5.02 18.18
CA LEU A 14 23.18 -4.85 18.69
C LEU A 14 22.13 -5.69 17.94
N GLY A 15 22.56 -6.58 17.06
CA GLY A 15 21.69 -7.41 16.22
C GLY A 15 21.19 -6.68 14.97
N VAL A 16 20.10 -7.20 14.40
CA VAL A 16 19.54 -6.74 13.12
C VAL A 16 18.94 -5.32 13.20
N LEU A 17 19.03 -4.56 12.11
CA LEU A 17 18.34 -3.28 11.92
C LEU A 17 17.16 -3.47 10.94
N PRO A 18 15.93 -3.73 11.45
CA PRO A 18 14.78 -3.98 10.59
C PRO A 18 14.24 -2.69 9.97
N HIS A 19 13.83 -2.75 8.70
CA HIS A 19 13.14 -1.63 8.04
C HIS A 19 11.74 -1.40 8.64
N GLN A 20 10.96 -2.46 8.83
CA GLN A 20 9.67 -2.43 9.51
C GLN A 20 9.52 -3.62 10.45
N ILE A 21 8.88 -3.42 11.60
CA ILE A 21 8.50 -4.47 12.55
C ILE A 21 6.97 -4.48 12.65
N ARG A 22 6.33 -5.63 12.43
CA ARG A 22 4.90 -5.83 12.67
C ARG A 22 4.69 -6.93 13.70
N GLY A 23 3.84 -6.67 14.68
CA GLY A 23 3.53 -7.59 15.75
C GLY A 23 2.05 -7.98 15.77
N SER A 24 1.77 -9.18 16.24
CA SER A 24 0.41 -9.67 16.53
C SER A 24 0.31 -10.05 18.00
N LEU A 25 -0.59 -9.40 18.72
CA LEU A 25 -0.80 -9.68 20.14
C LEU A 25 -1.51 -11.01 20.38
N SER A 26 -2.52 -11.35 19.57
CA SER A 26 -3.26 -12.62 19.72
C SER A 26 -2.39 -13.86 19.51
N GLN A 27 -1.32 -13.72 18.71
CA GLN A 27 -0.36 -14.78 18.40
C GLN A 27 0.96 -14.62 19.17
N PHE A 28 1.14 -13.54 19.94
CA PHE A 28 2.40 -13.17 20.58
C PHE A 28 3.62 -13.28 19.63
N SER A 29 3.46 -12.82 18.38
CA SER A 29 4.45 -12.98 17.32
C SER A 29 4.91 -11.62 16.78
N GLN A 30 6.12 -11.57 16.24
CA GLN A 30 6.65 -10.42 15.52
C GLN A 30 7.33 -10.85 14.23
N MET A 31 7.25 -10.02 13.20
CA MET A 31 7.91 -10.23 11.92
C MET A 31 8.53 -8.93 11.41
N THR A 32 9.61 -9.07 10.65
CA THR A 32 10.30 -7.96 10.00
C THR A 32 10.00 -7.94 8.51
N LEU A 33 9.79 -6.74 7.97
CA LEU A 33 9.43 -6.53 6.57
C LEU A 33 10.34 -5.49 5.93
N VAL A 34 10.55 -5.63 4.63
CA VAL A 34 11.19 -4.61 3.80
C VAL A 34 10.14 -4.08 2.82
N GLY A 35 9.73 -2.83 2.99
CA GLY A 35 8.99 -2.09 1.97
C GLY A 35 9.95 -1.45 0.96
N HIS A 36 9.61 -1.51 -0.33
CA HIS A 36 10.32 -0.78 -1.38
C HIS A 36 9.63 0.55 -1.67
N SER A 37 10.40 1.55 -2.08
CA SER A 37 9.84 2.83 -2.54
C SER A 37 9.01 2.64 -3.80
N SER A 38 7.87 3.33 -3.88
CA SER A 38 7.01 3.34 -5.06
C SER A 38 7.06 4.69 -5.76
N ASN A 39 7.04 4.67 -7.10
CA ASN A 39 6.94 5.88 -7.91
C ASN A 39 5.58 6.59 -7.73
N SER A 40 4.54 5.86 -7.30
CA SER A 40 3.21 6.40 -7.01
C SER A 40 2.97 6.66 -5.52
N CYS A 41 4.04 6.71 -4.70
CA CYS A 41 3.89 7.04 -3.27
C CYS A 41 3.48 8.50 -3.09
N THR A 42 2.36 8.75 -2.40
CA THR A 42 1.81 10.08 -2.10
C THR A 42 2.65 10.91 -1.11
N ALA A 43 3.77 10.37 -0.61
CA ALA A 43 4.64 11.04 0.36
C ALA A 43 6.09 11.20 -0.12
N CYS A 44 6.74 10.13 -0.60
CA CYS A 44 8.18 10.11 -0.83
C CYS A 44 8.61 10.04 -2.30
N CYS A 45 7.67 9.98 -3.26
CA CYS A 45 8.05 9.92 -4.66
C CYS A 45 8.70 11.25 -5.12
N HIS A 46 9.50 11.17 -6.19
CA HIS A 46 10.23 12.33 -6.70
C HIS A 46 9.31 13.51 -7.03
N THR A 47 8.13 13.26 -7.58
CA THR A 47 7.13 14.28 -7.93
C THR A 47 6.69 15.07 -6.69
N VAL A 48 6.29 14.38 -5.61
CA VAL A 48 5.85 15.01 -4.36
C VAL A 48 6.96 15.85 -3.73
N VAL A 49 8.18 15.30 -3.65
CA VAL A 49 9.32 16.02 -3.08
C VAL A 49 9.66 17.26 -3.90
N SER A 50 9.56 17.17 -5.23
CA SER A 50 9.82 18.30 -6.13
C SER A 50 8.76 19.39 -6.01
N GLU A 51 7.48 19.03 -6.02
CA GLU A 51 6.37 19.97 -5.84
C GLU A 51 6.45 20.68 -4.49
N TYR A 52 6.73 19.96 -3.42
CA TYR A 52 6.95 20.56 -2.10
C TYR A 52 8.11 21.56 -2.11
N ARG A 53 9.25 21.22 -2.72
CA ARG A 53 10.42 22.13 -2.80
C ARG A 53 10.13 23.39 -3.63
N ASN A 54 9.33 23.26 -4.68
CA ASN A 54 9.05 24.36 -5.60
C ASN A 54 7.95 25.30 -5.09
N ARG A 55 6.90 24.75 -4.45
CA ARG A 55 5.67 25.48 -4.10
C ARG A 55 5.44 25.62 -2.60
N GLY A 56 6.15 24.86 -1.78
CA GLY A 56 6.14 24.96 -0.32
C GLY A 56 4.74 24.87 0.28
N MET A 57 4.32 25.94 0.96
CA MET A 57 3.06 25.98 1.70
C MET A 57 1.83 25.87 0.80
N GLU A 58 1.87 26.42 -0.42
CA GLU A 58 0.74 26.35 -1.35
C GLU A 58 0.41 24.90 -1.71
N PHE A 59 1.45 24.09 -1.98
CA PHE A 59 1.31 22.66 -2.23
C PHE A 59 0.71 21.93 -1.02
N ILE A 60 1.17 22.24 0.19
CA ILE A 60 0.63 21.64 1.42
C ILE A 60 -0.86 21.97 1.57
N LEU A 61 -1.24 23.24 1.40
CA LEU A 61 -2.63 23.66 1.53
C LEU A 61 -3.52 22.98 0.48
N GLN A 62 -3.04 22.80 -0.75
CA GLN A 62 -3.78 22.04 -1.76
C GLN A 62 -3.94 20.58 -1.35
N ALA A 63 -2.87 19.93 -0.92
CA ALA A 63 -2.90 18.53 -0.49
C ALA A 63 -3.81 18.28 0.73
N ILE A 64 -3.89 19.22 1.67
CA ILE A 64 -4.77 19.12 2.83
C ILE A 64 -6.24 19.32 2.44
N ASN A 65 -6.53 20.31 1.59
CA ASN A 65 -7.90 20.70 1.28
C ASN A 65 -8.55 19.87 0.16
N HIS A 66 -7.76 19.16 -0.65
CA HIS A 66 -8.26 18.36 -1.78
C HIS A 66 -7.86 16.89 -1.60
N PRO A 67 -8.80 16.02 -1.19
CA PRO A 67 -8.50 14.64 -0.82
C PRO A 67 -7.76 13.81 -1.89
N THR A 68 -8.09 14.00 -3.18
CA THR A 68 -7.52 13.22 -4.29
C THR A 68 -6.23 13.81 -4.85
N TYR A 69 -5.85 15.03 -4.43
CA TYR A 69 -4.80 15.80 -5.10
C TYR A 69 -3.46 15.07 -5.18
N LEU A 70 -3.04 14.43 -4.09
CA LEU A 70 -1.78 13.66 -4.08
C LEU A 70 -1.88 12.37 -4.89
N GLU A 71 -3.05 11.73 -4.91
CA GLU A 71 -3.27 10.50 -5.69
C GLU A 71 -3.21 10.81 -7.20
N ASP A 72 -3.85 11.91 -7.61
CA ASP A 72 -3.86 12.38 -8.99
C ASP A 72 -2.45 12.80 -9.43
N LEU A 73 -1.75 13.57 -8.60
CA LEU A 73 -0.38 14.03 -8.87
C LEU A 73 0.62 12.88 -9.01
N THR A 74 0.46 11.82 -8.23
CA THR A 74 1.38 10.66 -8.22
C THR A 74 1.00 9.57 -9.21
N GLY A 75 -0.09 9.76 -9.95
CA GLY A 75 -0.65 8.75 -10.87
C GLY A 75 -1.22 7.54 -10.13
N LEU A 76 -1.41 7.61 -8.81
CA LEU A 76 -2.02 6.54 -8.02
C LEU A 76 -3.48 6.34 -8.41
N THR A 77 -4.20 7.43 -8.71
CA THR A 77 -5.60 7.37 -9.19
C THR A 77 -5.71 6.52 -10.46
N GLU A 78 -4.81 6.71 -11.42
CA GLU A 78 -4.83 5.94 -12.67
C GLU A 78 -4.41 4.48 -12.45
N LEU A 79 -3.42 4.25 -11.57
CA LEU A 79 -3.02 2.91 -11.16
C LEU A 79 -4.20 2.15 -10.55
N MET A 80 -4.98 2.78 -9.66
CA MET A 80 -6.18 2.18 -9.08
C MET A 80 -7.25 1.88 -10.14
N LYS A 81 -7.52 2.82 -11.06
CA LYS A 81 -8.48 2.59 -12.16
C LYS A 81 -8.07 1.42 -13.05
N SER A 82 -6.79 1.35 -13.42
CA SER A 82 -6.27 0.26 -14.26
C SER A 82 -6.40 -1.11 -13.58
N ALA A 83 -6.20 -1.16 -12.25
CA ALA A 83 -6.38 -2.37 -11.47
C ALA A 83 -7.86 -2.79 -11.38
N THR A 84 -8.77 -1.83 -11.19
CA THR A 84 -10.21 -2.09 -11.15
C THR A 84 -10.77 -2.52 -12.51
N LEU A 85 -10.28 -1.95 -13.61
CA LEU A 85 -10.72 -2.34 -14.96
C LEU A 85 -10.33 -3.79 -15.30
N PHE A 86 -9.31 -4.32 -14.62
CA PHE A 86 -8.82 -5.69 -14.79
C PHE A 86 -9.62 -6.74 -13.98
N THR A 87 -10.78 -6.38 -13.41
CA THR A 87 -11.69 -7.34 -12.76
C THR A 87 -12.11 -8.44 -13.74
N LEU A 88 -11.89 -9.68 -13.30
CA LEU A 88 -11.75 -10.89 -14.10
C LEU A 88 -13.10 -11.45 -14.58
N ASP A 89 -13.05 -12.17 -15.69
CA ASP A 89 -14.13 -12.93 -16.37
C ASP A 89 -14.89 -13.94 -15.48
N TRP A 90 -14.49 -14.10 -14.21
CA TRP A 90 -15.11 -15.01 -13.25
C TRP A 90 -16.37 -14.45 -12.59
N ASP A 91 -16.64 -13.14 -12.72
CA ASP A 91 -17.88 -12.52 -12.24
C ASP A 91 -19.10 -12.84 -13.15
N ASN A 92 -18.89 -13.41 -14.35
CA ASN A 92 -19.94 -13.75 -15.31
C ASN A 92 -20.51 -15.19 -15.17
N GLU A 93 -19.96 -16.02 -14.27
CA GLU A 93 -20.39 -17.42 -14.06
C GLU A 93 -21.16 -17.66 -12.74
N ILE A 94 -21.85 -16.65 -12.19
CA ILE A 94 -22.92 -16.89 -11.22
C ILE A 94 -24.26 -16.81 -11.95
N GLY A 95 -24.50 -17.83 -12.79
CA GLY A 95 -25.81 -18.16 -13.33
C GLY A 95 -26.46 -19.25 -12.47
N ASP A 96 -27.68 -18.96 -12.00
CA ASP A 96 -28.71 -19.86 -11.43
C ASP A 96 -28.34 -21.34 -11.21
N ASP A 97 -28.18 -21.77 -9.95
CA ASP A 97 -28.92 -22.90 -9.34
C ASP A 97 -28.58 -23.03 -7.84
N ASP A 98 -29.45 -23.73 -7.09
CA ASP A 98 -29.36 -24.14 -5.68
C ASP A 98 -30.07 -23.27 -4.62
N ASP A 99 -31.39 -23.41 -4.70
CA ASP A 99 -32.40 -23.49 -3.65
C ASP A 99 -31.95 -24.18 -2.32
N ASP A 100 -32.63 -23.80 -1.24
CA ASP A 100 -32.67 -24.39 0.12
C ASP A 100 -31.61 -24.01 1.18
N CYS A 101 -31.79 -22.84 1.81
CA CYS A 101 -31.21 -22.52 3.13
C CYS A 101 -32.10 -23.08 4.25
N VAL A 102 -31.73 -24.22 4.85
CA VAL A 102 -32.29 -24.68 6.13
C VAL A 102 -31.63 -23.90 7.28
N GLU A 103 -32.39 -23.11 8.02
CA GLU A 103 -31.93 -22.48 9.27
C GLU A 103 -31.68 -23.54 10.35
N ILE A 104 -30.48 -23.50 10.97
CA ILE A 104 -30.19 -24.12 12.28
C ILE A 104 -29.84 -23.00 13.25
#